data_AF-A0A6V7IUZ4-F1
#
_entry.id   AF-A0A6V7IUZ4-F1
#
_cell.length_a   1.000
_cell.length_b   1.000
_cell.length_c   1.000
_cell.angle_alpha   90.00
_cell.angle_beta   90.00
_cell.angle_gamma   90.00
#
_symmetry.space_group_name_H-M   'P 1'
#
loop_
_entity.id
_entity.type
_entity.pdbx_description
1 polymer ?
#
loop_
_entity_poly.entity_id
_entity_poly.type
_entity_poly.pdbx_seq_one_letter_code
_entity_poly.pdbx_strand_id
1 'polypeptide(L)'
;FIMFDNYRIPKDNLLNRTGDVTPDGEYQTSFSDPQRILGAVLENLSAGRIGISYEGVNVIGTAATIAIRYAAVRKQFACSLQEQTETPILEYELHQWRLFPYMAAAVVTRCFMSEFVHEFLDNVQKSMSGADIPNL
;
A
#
# COMPACT_ATOMS: atom_id res chain seq x y z
N PHE A 1 21.47 14.04 -1.16
CA PHE A 1 21.62 14.27 -2.61
C PHE A 1 22.84 13.52 -3.09
N ILE A 2 22.90 13.17 -4.38
CA ILE A 2 24.04 12.52 -5.01
C ILE A 2 24.35 13.30 -6.29
N MET A 3 25.63 13.50 -6.60
CA MET A 3 26.10 14.15 -7.82
C MET A 3 27.17 13.28 -8.47
N PHE A 4 27.11 13.18 -9.79
CA PHE A 4 28.11 12.49 -10.60
C PHE A 4 28.65 13.50 -11.62
N ASP A 5 29.97 13.63 -11.69
CA ASP A 5 30.66 14.39 -12.74
C ASP A 5 31.59 13.44 -13.49
N ASN A 6 31.20 13.11 -14.73
CA ASN A 6 31.94 12.20 -15.62
C ASN A 6 32.39 10.88 -14.95
N TYR A 7 31.60 10.38 -13.99
CA TYR A 7 31.94 9.20 -13.20
C TYR A 7 31.76 7.92 -14.03
N ARG A 8 32.85 7.15 -14.20
CA ARG A 8 32.87 5.91 -15.00
C ARG A 8 32.60 4.70 -14.12
N ILE A 9 31.72 3.82 -14.57
CA ILE A 9 31.45 2.51 -13.94
C ILE A 9 31.68 1.38 -14.95
N PRO A 10 32.12 0.18 -14.50
CA PRO A 10 32.18 -0.99 -15.35
C PRO A 10 30.80 -1.35 -15.94
N LYS A 11 30.78 -1.93 -17.14
CA LYS A 11 29.55 -2.45 -17.78
C LYS A 11 28.83 -3.45 -16.87
N ASP A 12 29.58 -4.27 -16.14
CA ASP A 12 29.05 -5.32 -15.25
C ASP A 12 28.19 -4.78 -14.10
N ASN A 13 28.25 -3.46 -13.83
CA ASN A 13 27.39 -2.81 -12.85
C ASN A 13 25.98 -2.51 -13.39
N LEU A 14 25.72 -2.72 -14.68
CA LEU A 14 24.41 -2.53 -15.29
C LEU A 14 23.45 -3.64 -14.84
N LEU A 15 22.30 -3.25 -14.28
CA LEU A 15 21.20 -4.18 -14.03
C LEU A 15 20.52 -4.52 -15.36
N ASN A 16 21.02 -5.54 -16.05
CA ASN A 16 20.65 -5.86 -17.43
C ASN A 16 19.53 -6.93 -17.57
N ARG A 17 18.69 -7.11 -16.55
CA ARG A 17 17.59 -8.10 -16.56
C ARG A 17 16.60 -7.89 -17.71
N THR A 18 16.25 -6.64 -18.00
CA THR A 18 15.23 -6.28 -18.99
C THR A 18 15.81 -5.79 -20.32
N GLY A 19 17.09 -5.48 -20.35
CA GLY A 19 17.81 -5.00 -21.52
C GLY A 19 19.30 -4.93 -21.23
N ASP A 20 20.11 -5.30 -22.21
CA ASP A 20 21.56 -5.32 -22.14
C ASP A 20 22.17 -4.51 -23.30
N VAL A 21 23.47 -4.30 -23.24
CA VAL A 21 24.24 -3.62 -24.29
C VAL A 21 25.36 -4.55 -24.74
N THR A 22 25.54 -4.77 -26.04
CA THR A 22 26.65 -5.61 -26.55
C THR A 22 28.01 -4.96 -26.27
N PRO A 23 29.12 -5.72 -26.34
CA PRO A 23 30.46 -5.14 -26.31
C PRO A 23 30.69 -4.04 -27.37
N ASP A 24 29.98 -4.14 -28.50
CA ASP A 24 30.03 -3.18 -29.61
C ASP A 24 29.13 -1.94 -29.38
N GLY A 25 28.34 -1.94 -28.31
CA GLY A 25 27.50 -0.79 -27.91
C GLY A 25 26.04 -0.86 -28.40
N GLU A 26 25.57 -1.99 -28.92
CA GLU A 26 24.20 -2.15 -29.40
C GLU A 26 23.24 -2.59 -28.29
N TYR A 27 22.05 -1.97 -28.21
CA TYR A 27 21.02 -2.35 -27.24
C TYR A 27 20.31 -3.64 -27.63
N GLN A 28 20.13 -4.56 -26.68
CA GLN A 28 19.41 -5.81 -26.85
C GLN A 28 18.39 -6.00 -25.73
N THR A 29 17.20 -6.51 -26.05
CA THR A 29 16.17 -6.85 -25.06
C THR A 29 15.51 -8.17 -25.42
N SER A 30 15.15 -8.97 -24.40
CA SER A 30 14.43 -10.23 -24.56
C SER A 30 12.93 -10.03 -24.78
N PHE A 31 12.43 -8.81 -24.62
CA PHE A 31 11.02 -8.49 -24.81
C PHE A 31 10.76 -8.04 -26.25
N SER A 32 9.80 -8.69 -26.91
CA SER A 32 9.32 -8.31 -28.24
C SER A 32 8.31 -7.17 -28.23
N ASP A 33 7.61 -6.97 -27.10
CA ASP A 33 6.56 -5.96 -26.92
C ASP A 33 6.98 -4.87 -25.92
N PRO A 34 7.04 -3.59 -26.35
CA PRO A 34 7.31 -2.44 -25.47
C PRO A 34 6.38 -2.33 -24.26
N GLN A 35 5.11 -2.76 -24.36
CA GLN A 35 4.16 -2.67 -23.23
C GLN A 35 4.53 -3.66 -22.10
N ARG A 36 5.02 -4.84 -22.46
CA ARG A 36 5.48 -5.86 -21.50
C ARG A 36 6.76 -5.43 -20.76
N ILE A 37 7.66 -4.72 -21.45
CA ILE A 37 8.84 -4.10 -20.81
C ILE A 37 8.39 -3.11 -19.74
N LEU A 38 7.46 -2.23 -20.08
CA LEU A 38 6.93 -1.23 -19.16
C LEU A 38 6.30 -1.90 -17.94
N GLY A 39 5.49 -2.95 -18.14
CA GLY A 39 4.91 -3.75 -17.05
C GLY A 39 5.96 -4.35 -16.13
N ALA A 40 7.00 -4.98 -16.67
CA ALA A 40 8.08 -5.64 -15.91
C ALA A 40 8.96 -4.64 -15.14
N VAL A 41 9.15 -3.42 -15.65
CA VAL A 41 9.89 -2.36 -14.93
C VAL A 41 9.02 -1.74 -13.83
N LEU A 42 7.72 -1.56 -14.08
CA LEU A 42 6.78 -0.95 -13.14
C LEU A 42 6.30 -1.92 -12.03
N GLU A 43 6.47 -3.22 -12.20
CA GLU A 43 6.07 -4.26 -11.23
C GLU A 43 6.57 -3.95 -9.80
N ASN A 44 7.84 -3.59 -9.66
CA ASN A 44 8.43 -3.24 -8.37
C ASN A 44 7.79 -1.98 -7.74
N LEU A 45 7.37 -1.02 -8.57
CA LEU A 45 6.65 0.16 -8.08
C LEU A 45 5.24 -0.19 -7.61
N SER A 46 4.58 -1.14 -8.28
CA SER A 46 3.27 -1.66 -7.87
C SER A 46 3.36 -2.36 -6.52
N ALA A 47 4.36 -3.22 -6.30
CA ALA A 47 4.60 -3.86 -5.01
C ALA A 47 4.83 -2.81 -3.89
N GLY A 48 5.63 -1.78 -4.16
CA GLY A 48 5.83 -0.67 -3.22
C GLY A 48 4.54 0.08 -2.86
N ARG A 49 3.68 0.36 -3.85
CA ARG A 49 2.37 1.01 -3.61
C ARG A 49 1.44 0.14 -2.78
N ILE A 50 1.43 -1.16 -3.02
CA ILE A 50 0.64 -2.12 -2.25
C ILE A 50 1.12 -2.15 -0.80
N GLY A 51 2.44 -2.17 -0.58
CA GLY A 51 3.02 -2.08 0.76
C GLY A 51 2.60 -0.80 1.51
N ILE A 52 2.72 0.37 0.85
CA ILE A 52 2.31 1.66 1.45
C ILE A 52 0.81 1.66 1.77
N SER A 53 -0.04 1.17 0.86
CA SER A 53 -1.48 1.08 1.08
C SER A 53 -1.82 0.15 2.24
N TYR A 54 -1.13 -0.99 2.36
CA TYR A 54 -1.32 -1.94 3.46
C TYR A 54 -0.95 -1.32 4.81
N GLU A 55 0.16 -0.58 4.87
CA GLU A 55 0.53 0.17 6.07
C GLU A 55 -0.51 1.24 6.43
N GLY A 56 -1.08 1.92 5.43
CA GLY A 56 -2.19 2.86 5.64
C GLY A 56 -3.39 2.19 6.34
N VAL A 57 -3.72 0.95 5.97
CA VAL A 57 -4.78 0.16 6.62
C VAL A 57 -4.44 -0.20 8.06
N ASN A 58 -3.19 -0.55 8.36
CA ASN A 58 -2.75 -0.84 9.72
C ASN A 58 -2.85 0.42 10.62
N VAL A 59 -2.47 1.57 10.07
CA VAL A 59 -2.50 2.86 10.78
C VAL A 59 -3.93 3.28 11.09
N ILE A 60 -4.87 3.22 10.14
CA ILE A 60 -6.27 3.57 10.40
C ILE A 60 -6.91 2.61 11.41
N GLY A 61 -6.61 1.31 11.36
CA GLY A 61 -7.09 0.33 12.34
C GLY A 61 -6.60 0.65 13.76
N THR A 62 -5.32 1.03 13.89
CA THR A 62 -4.73 1.42 15.18
C THR A 62 -5.34 2.73 15.70
N ALA A 63 -5.43 3.75 14.85
CA ALA A 63 -5.98 5.05 15.20
C ALA A 63 -7.46 4.96 15.61
N ALA A 64 -8.28 4.23 14.84
CA ALA A 64 -9.69 4.00 15.17
C ALA A 64 -9.85 3.26 16.49
N THR A 65 -9.02 2.23 16.75
CA THR A 65 -9.04 1.47 18.00
C THR A 65 -8.74 2.36 19.21
N ILE A 66 -7.70 3.19 19.13
CA ILE A 66 -7.34 4.12 20.20
C ILE A 66 -8.49 5.12 20.45
N ALA A 67 -9.00 5.73 19.39
CA ALA A 67 -10.05 6.74 19.48
C ALA A 67 -11.35 6.19 20.09
N ILE A 68 -11.81 5.02 19.65
CA ILE A 68 -13.04 4.39 20.14
C ILE A 68 -12.89 3.97 21.61
N ARG A 69 -11.78 3.33 21.98
CA ARG A 69 -11.55 2.91 23.37
C ARG A 69 -11.50 4.11 24.30
N TYR A 70 -10.84 5.19 23.89
CA TYR A 70 -10.83 6.42 24.67
C TYR A 70 -12.22 7.06 24.76
N ALA A 71 -12.96 7.12 23.66
CA ALA A 71 -14.31 7.68 23.64
C ALA A 71 -15.30 6.92 24.53
N ALA A 72 -15.14 5.60 24.67
CA ALA A 72 -15.97 4.76 25.52
C ALA A 72 -15.77 5.00 27.03
N VAL A 73 -14.58 5.46 27.43
CA VAL A 73 -14.24 5.68 28.86
C VAL A 73 -14.21 7.15 29.25
N ARG A 74 -13.94 8.06 28.30
CA ARG A 74 -13.90 9.50 28.56
C ARG A 74 -15.33 10.00 28.71
N LYS A 75 -15.67 10.43 29.92
CA LYS A 75 -16.92 11.12 30.22
C LYS A 75 -16.71 12.63 30.19
N GLN A 76 -17.65 13.35 29.58
CA GLN A 76 -17.68 14.81 29.60
C GLN A 76 -19.06 15.32 29.19
N PHE A 77 -19.62 16.22 29.99
CA PHE A 77 -21.00 16.70 29.90
C PHE A 77 -22.03 15.60 30.20
N ALA A 78 -23.28 16.02 30.38
CA ALA A 78 -24.41 15.13 30.62
C ALA A 78 -25.46 15.35 29.53
N CYS A 79 -26.26 14.34 29.20
CA CYS A 79 -27.30 14.45 28.18
C CYS A 79 -28.51 15.25 28.68
N SER A 80 -28.69 15.33 29.99
CA SER A 80 -29.67 16.19 30.65
C SER A 80 -29.07 16.89 31.86
N LEU A 81 -29.57 18.10 32.17
CA LEU A 81 -29.24 18.83 33.40
C LEU A 81 -29.63 18.07 34.68
N GLN A 82 -30.47 17.04 34.55
CA GLN A 82 -30.93 16.20 35.67
C GLN A 82 -30.03 14.98 35.91
N GLU A 83 -29.13 14.66 34.99
CA GLU A 83 -28.19 13.54 35.13
C GLU A 83 -27.01 13.97 36.00
N GLN A 84 -26.77 13.23 37.09
CA GLN A 84 -25.62 13.47 37.98
C GLN A 84 -24.33 12.83 37.47
N THR A 85 -24.42 11.91 36.51
CA THR A 85 -23.28 11.20 35.94
C THR A 85 -23.00 11.71 34.54
N GLU A 86 -21.76 12.08 34.27
CA GLU A 86 -21.34 12.44 32.93
C GLU A 86 -21.44 11.24 31.96
N THR A 87 -21.80 11.54 30.71
CA THR A 87 -21.98 10.57 29.63
C THR A 87 -20.65 10.33 28.92
N PRO A 88 -20.28 9.06 28.60
CA PRO A 88 -19.14 8.79 27.73
C PRO A 88 -19.29 9.53 26.39
N ILE A 89 -18.20 10.11 25.90
CA ILE A 89 -18.27 10.92 24.68
C ILE A 89 -18.64 10.10 23.44
N LEU A 90 -18.48 8.78 23.49
CA LEU A 90 -18.93 7.85 22.44
C LEU A 90 -20.46 7.81 22.27
N GLU A 91 -21.23 8.17 23.28
CA GLU A 91 -22.70 8.14 23.21
C GLU A 91 -23.26 9.35 22.43
N TYR A 92 -22.47 10.40 22.24
CA TYR A 92 -22.91 11.56 21.45
C TYR A 92 -22.89 11.25 19.96
N GLU A 93 -24.03 11.45 19.30
CA GLU A 93 -24.22 11.20 17.86
C GLU A 93 -23.17 11.92 17.00
N LEU A 94 -22.79 13.15 17.36
CA LEU A 94 -21.73 13.88 16.66
C LEU A 94 -20.37 13.20 16.77
N HIS A 95 -20.06 12.58 17.91
CA HIS A 95 -18.81 11.85 18.11
C HIS A 95 -18.83 10.50 17.37
N GLN A 96 -19.98 9.81 17.37
CA GLN A 96 -20.21 8.60 16.58
C GLN A 96 -20.05 8.87 15.08
N TRP A 97 -20.67 9.94 14.56
CA TRP A 97 -20.52 10.39 13.18
C TRP A 97 -19.07 10.68 12.80
N ARG A 98 -18.25 11.14 13.74
CA ARG A 98 -16.82 11.39 13.51
C ARG A 98 -15.95 10.15 13.57
N LEU A 99 -16.36 9.08 14.26
CA LEU A 99 -15.50 7.90 14.50
C LEU A 99 -15.93 6.67 13.71
N PHE A 100 -17.23 6.38 13.66
CA PHE A 100 -17.74 5.14 13.06
C PHE A 100 -17.48 5.01 11.56
N PRO A 101 -17.51 6.09 10.74
CA PRO A 101 -17.11 5.97 9.34
C PRO A 101 -15.66 5.51 9.16
N TYR A 102 -14.73 5.95 10.01
CA TYR A 102 -13.33 5.52 9.94
C TYR A 102 -13.13 4.10 10.46
N MET A 103 -13.90 3.68 11.46
CA MET A 103 -13.91 2.27 11.89
C MET A 103 -14.43 1.36 10.78
N ALA A 104 -15.54 1.72 10.14
CA ALA A 104 -16.07 0.98 9.00
C ALA A 104 -15.06 0.93 7.85
N ALA A 105 -14.44 2.07 7.53
CA ALA A 105 -13.38 2.14 6.53
C ALA A 105 -12.19 1.25 6.89
N ALA A 106 -11.74 1.24 8.15
CA ALA A 106 -10.65 0.37 8.60
C ALA A 106 -10.98 -1.11 8.39
N VAL A 107 -12.20 -1.56 8.70
CA VAL A 107 -12.62 -2.95 8.49
C VAL A 107 -12.71 -3.28 7.01
N VAL A 108 -13.39 -2.45 6.22
CA VAL A 108 -13.59 -2.70 4.78
C VAL A 108 -12.25 -2.72 4.04
N THR A 109 -11.38 -1.75 4.30
CA THR A 109 -10.05 -1.68 3.67
C THR A 109 -9.13 -2.79 4.13
N ARG A 110 -9.24 -3.28 5.37
CA ARG A 110 -8.53 -4.47 5.87
C ARG A 110 -8.90 -5.72 5.07
N CYS A 111 -10.20 -5.99 4.91
CA CYS A 111 -10.66 -7.14 4.14
C CYS A 111 -10.20 -7.05 2.68
N PHE A 112 -10.43 -5.90 2.04
CA PHE A 112 -10.02 -5.67 0.66
C PHE A 112 -8.50 -5.84 0.47
N MET A 113 -7.68 -5.19 1.29
CA MET A 113 -6.23 -5.25 1.15
C MET A 113 -5.67 -6.65 1.42
N SER A 114 -6.30 -7.45 2.28
CA SER A 114 -5.88 -8.83 2.51
C SER A 114 -6.03 -9.66 1.23
N GLU A 115 -7.21 -9.63 0.60
CA GLU A 115 -7.47 -10.35 -0.65
C GLU A 115 -6.61 -9.81 -1.81
N PHE A 116 -6.52 -8.48 -1.93
CA PHE A 116 -5.77 -7.84 -3.01
C PHE A 116 -4.27 -8.16 -2.95
N VAL A 117 -3.68 -8.21 -1.75
CA VAL A 117 -2.28 -8.62 -1.57
C VAL A 117 -2.08 -10.07 -1.99
N HIS A 118 -2.99 -10.97 -1.63
CA HIS A 118 -2.92 -12.37 -2.05
C HIS A 118 -2.94 -12.51 -3.57
N GLU A 119 -3.91 -11.88 -4.24
CA GLU A 119 -4.02 -11.93 -5.69
C GLU A 119 -2.80 -11.31 -6.39
N PHE A 120 -2.28 -10.20 -5.86
CA PHE A 120 -1.08 -9.58 -6.39
C PHE A 120 0.15 -10.48 -6.27
N LEU A 121 0.38 -11.09 -5.10
CA LEU A 121 1.51 -11.98 -4.88
C LEU A 121 1.45 -13.23 -5.78
N ASP A 122 0.25 -13.79 -5.98
CA ASP A 122 0.04 -14.91 -6.90
C ASP A 122 0.42 -14.52 -8.34
N ASN A 123 0.08 -13.30 -8.77
CA ASN A 123 0.40 -12.81 -10.11
C ASN A 123 1.91 -12.52 -10.27
N VAL A 124 2.55 -11.96 -9.24
CA VAL A 124 4.02 -11.77 -9.21
C VAL A 124 4.73 -13.13 -9.29
N GLN A 125 4.29 -14.12 -8.51
CA GLN A 125 4.89 -15.45 -8.53
C GLN A 125 4.77 -16.11 -9.92
N LYS A 126 3.62 -15.97 -10.59
CA LYS A 126 3.42 -16.44 -11.97
C LYS A 126 4.33 -15.72 -12.96
N SER A 127 4.54 -14.41 -12.78
CA SER A 127 5.46 -13.63 -13.63
C SER A 127 6.91 -14.08 -13.45
N MET A 128 7.34 -14.32 -12.20
CA MET A 128 8.70 -14.74 -11.89
C MET A 128 9.03 -16.17 -12.31
N SER A 129 8.05 -17.07 -12.39
CA SER A 129 8.28 -18.47 -12.79
C SER A 129 8.46 -18.66 -14.30
N GLY A 130 8.34 -17.59 -15.10
CA GLY A 130 8.46 -17.65 -16.56
C GLY A 130 7.33 -18.45 -17.23
N ALA A 131 6.26 -18.76 -16.50
CA ALA A 131 5.05 -19.33 -17.09
C ALA A 131 4.41 -18.26 -17.98
N ASP A 132 4.16 -18.59 -19.25
CA ASP A 132 3.36 -17.75 -20.15
C ASP A 132 2.05 -17.41 -19.44
N ILE A 133 1.91 -16.16 -18.99
CA ILE A 133 0.66 -15.66 -18.43
C ILE A 133 -0.26 -15.41 -19.63
N PRO A 134 -1.33 -16.20 -19.84
CA PRO A 134 -2.26 -15.91 -20.91
C PRO A 134 -3.02 -14.63 -20.53
N ASN A 135 -2.96 -13.62 -21.40
CA ASN A 135 -3.64 -12.33 -21.27
C ASN A 135 -3.09 -11.37 -20.20
N LEU A 136 -1.76 -11.16 -20.21
CA LEU A 136 -1.11 -9.94 -19.72
C LEU A 136 -0.22 -9.33 -20.81
#